data_AF-A0A5E9ARS3-F1
#
_entry.id   AF-A0A5E9ARS3-F1
#
_cell.length_a   1.000
_cell.length_b   1.000
_cell.length_c   1.000
_cell.angle_alpha   90.00
_cell.angle_beta   90.00
_cell.angle_gamma   90.00
#
_symmetry.space_group_name_H-M   'P 1'
#
loop_
_entity.id
_entity.type
_entity.pdbx_description
1 polymer ?
#
loop_
_entity_poly.entity_id
_entity_poly.type
_entity_poly.pdbx_seq_one_letter_code
_entity_poly.pdbx_strand_id
1 'polypeptide(L)' 'TTAHYVTDQLSGFDVKVTRLAHGVPVGGELDYLDEGTLAAALRSRTAF' A
#
# COMPACT_ATOMS: atom_id res chain seq x y z
N THR A 1 6.30 9.90 1.56
CA THR A 1 7.05 10.86 2.37
C THR A 1 6.21 11.62 3.39
N THR A 2 4.92 11.94 3.22
CA THR A 2 4.09 12.39 4.39
C THR A 2 3.79 11.27 5.39
N ALA A 3 3.51 10.06 4.89
CA ALA A 3 3.26 8.90 5.74
C ALA A 3 4.46 8.55 6.64
N HIS A 4 5.70 8.68 6.13
CA HIS A 4 6.91 8.46 6.93
C HIS A 4 7.02 9.47 8.06
N TYR A 5 6.77 10.76 7.76
CA TYR A 5 6.78 11.82 8.77
C TYR A 5 5.77 11.59 9.90
N VAL A 6 4.54 11.15 9.57
CA VAL A 6 3.52 10.83 10.59
C VAL A 6 3.90 9.60 11.40
N THR A 7 4.46 8.56 10.78
CA THR A 7 4.95 7.37 11.50
C THR A 7 6.05 7.72 12.50
N ASP A 8 7.00 8.58 12.11
CA ASP A 8 8.10 8.98 12.98
C ASP A 8 7.60 9.77 14.21
N GLN A 9 6.61 10.65 14.03
CA GLN A 9 5.96 11.38 15.12
C GLN A 9 5.19 10.47 16.09
N LEU A 10 4.67 9.33 15.59
CA LEU A 10 3.90 8.38 16.40
C LEU A 10 4.77 7.29 17.05
N SER A 11 6.09 7.27 16.81
CA SER A 11 7.01 6.23 17.27
C SER A 11 7.10 6.07 18.81
N GLY A 12 6.76 7.11 19.58
CA GLY A 12 6.77 7.10 21.04
C GLY A 12 5.44 6.72 21.70
N PHE A 13 4.39 6.44 20.92
CA PHE A 13 3.07 6.08 21.43
C PHE A 13 2.82 4.59 21.24
N ASP A 14 2.13 3.95 22.20
CA ASP A 14 1.70 2.56 22.09
C ASP A 14 0.45 2.44 21.20
N VAL A 15 0.61 2.80 19.93
CA VAL A 15 -0.46 2.78 18.91
C VAL A 15 -0.01 2.03 17.67
N LYS A 16 -0.91 1.21 17.14
CA LYS A 16 -0.63 0.44 15.91
C LYS A 16 -0.83 1.32 14.68
N VAL A 17 0.28 1.78 14.09
CA VAL A 17 0.27 2.48 12.80
C VAL A 17 0.05 1.47 11.67
N THR A 18 -0.94 1.71 10.81
CA THR A 18 -1.21 0.90 9.62
C THR A 18 -1.28 1.79 8.38
N ARG A 19 -1.05 1.21 7.19
CA ARG A 19 -1.08 1.93 5.91
C ARG A 19 -2.11 1.28 5.01
N LEU A 20 -2.80 2.10 4.21
CA LEU A 20 -3.69 1.60 3.17
C LEU A 20 -2.91 0.68 2.22
N ALA A 21 -3.58 -0.40 1.79
CA ALA A 21 -3.05 -1.28 0.78
C ALA A 21 -2.77 -0.47 -0.50
N HIS A 22 -1.61 -0.71 -1.09
CA HIS A 22 -1.28 -0.22 -2.43
C HIS A 22 -1.39 -1.44 -3.36
N GLY A 23 -2.28 -1.37 -4.34
CA GLY A 23 -2.60 -2.50 -5.22
C GLY A 23 -3.58 -2.13 -6.32
N VAL A 24 -4.04 -3.14 -7.05
CA VAL A 24 -4.97 -2.98 -8.18
C VAL A 24 -6.39 -2.64 -7.66
N PRO A 25 -7.09 -1.65 -8.22
CA PRO A 25 -8.48 -1.37 -7.87
C PRO A 25 -9.40 -2.54 -8.21
N VAL A 26 -10.36 -2.84 -7.33
CA VAL A 26 -11.36 -3.89 -7.56
C VAL A 26 -12.31 -3.45 -8.68
N GLY A 27 -12.31 -4.17 -9.80
CA GLY A 27 -13.20 -3.91 -10.95
C GLY A 27 -12.61 -3.05 -12.07
N GLY A 28 -11.30 -2.73 -12.03
CA GLY A 28 -10.59 -2.19 -13.19
C GLY A 28 -10.15 -3.33 -14.13
N GLU A 29 -10.34 -3.17 -15.44
CA GLU A 29 -9.76 -4.08 -16.43
C GLU A 29 -8.22 -4.03 -16.33
N LEU A 30 -7.58 -5.20 -16.27
CA LEU A 30 -6.11 -5.31 -16.19
C LEU A 30 -5.41 -4.65 -17.38
N ASP A 31 -6.11 -4.55 -18.51
CA ASP A 31 -5.61 -3.98 -19.76
C ASP A 31 -5.36 -2.46 -19.69
N TYR A 32 -5.93 -1.78 -18.68
CA TYR A 32 -5.76 -0.34 -18.47
C TYR A 32 -4.84 0.01 -17.30
N LEU A 33 -4.25 -0.98 -16.63
CA LEU A 33 -3.30 -0.74 -15.55
C LEU A 33 -1.89 -0.56 -16.08
N ASP A 34 -1.17 0.43 -15.55
CA ASP A 34 0.25 0.56 -15.79
C ASP A 34 1.03 -0.61 -15.15
N GLU A 35 2.14 -0.99 -15.79
CA GLU A 35 3.01 -2.07 -15.33
C GLU A 35 3.53 -1.85 -13.89
N GLY A 36 3.68 -0.59 -13.48
CA GLY A 36 4.13 -0.20 -12.14
C GLY A 36 3.14 -0.60 -11.05
N THR A 37 1.85 -0.36 -11.28
CA THR A 37 0.76 -0.74 -10.38
C THR A 37 0.64 -2.27 -10.28
N LEU A 38 0.74 -2.98 -11.41
CA LEU A 38 0.69 -4.45 -11.41
C LEU A 38 1.86 -5.06 -10.64
N ALA A 39 3.08 -4.56 -10.86
CA ALA A 39 4.27 -5.02 -10.16
C ALA A 39 4.21 -4.70 -8.65
N ALA A 40 3.62 -3.57 -8.25
CA ALA A 40 3.39 -3.25 -6.85
C ALA A 40 2.39 -4.23 -6.20
N ALA A 41 1.27 -4.52 -6.88
CA ALA A 41 0.25 -5.44 -6.40
C ALA A 41 0.76 -6.89 -6.28
N LEU A 42 1.56 -7.37 -7.25
CA LEU A 42 2.16 -8.70 -7.19
C LEU A 42 3.15 -8.87 -6.04
N ARG A 43 3.88 -7.79 -5.70
CA ARG A 43 4.81 -7.74 -4.56
C ARG A 43 4.09 -7.65 -3.22
N SER A 44 2.93 -6.98 -3.17
CA SER A 44 2.11 -6.84 -1.96
C SER A 44 1.09 -7.96 -1.75
N ARG A 45 1.08 -8.99 -2.62
CA ARG A 45 0.14 -10.11 -2.48
C ARG A 45 0.34 -10.84 -1.14
N THR A 46 -0.75 -11.03 -0.41
CA THR A 46 -0.78 -11.90 0.76
C THR A 46 -1.10 -13.33 0.33
N ALA A 47 -0.47 -14.32 0.97
CA ALA A 47 -0.90 -15.71 0.82
C ALA A 47 -2.34 -15.86 1.32
N PHE A 48 -3.13 -16.72 0.66
CA PHE A 48 -4.48 -17.06 1.10
C PHE A 48 -4.46 -17.84 2.41
#